data_AF-A0A9X5C6R1-F1
#
_entry.id   AF-A0A9X5C6R1-F1
#
_cell.length_a   1.000
_cell.length_b   1.000
_cell.length_c   1.000
_cell.angle_alpha   90.00
_cell.angle_beta   90.00
_cell.angle_gamma   90.00
#
_symmetry.space_group_name_H-M   'P 1'
#
loop_
_entity.id
_entity.type
_entity.pdbx_description
1 polymer ?
#
loop_
_entity_poly.entity_id
_entity_poly.type
_entity_poly.pdbx_seq_one_letter_code
_entity_poly.pdbx_strand_id
1 'polypeptide(L)'
;MVAKTDPHIQKAYDQLLYMSGNEEKRLLYEARQKALNDYNTQMYSNWHDGYSEGEKRGYREGEKQGYKEGEKEGYKEGEEKKLIELICKKMKKNCSAEEIADLLEEDKEKVEAIYNTVLDFAPDYNIEKIWRKLGGGKKTAAV
;
A
#
# COMPACT_ATOMS: atom_id res chain seq x y z
N MET A 1 1.47 52.46 -19.92
CA MET A 1 0.27 51.93 -20.59
C MET A 1 -0.32 50.82 -19.72
N VAL A 2 -1.35 51.13 -18.94
CA VAL A 2 -1.92 50.27 -17.86
C VAL A 2 -3.02 49.32 -18.36
N ALA A 3 -3.33 49.34 -19.65
CA ALA A 3 -4.48 48.64 -20.23
C ALA A 3 -4.30 47.12 -20.45
N LYS A 4 -3.11 46.55 -20.25
CA LYS A 4 -2.84 45.12 -20.53
C LYS A 4 -2.93 44.20 -19.30
N THR A 5 -3.24 44.76 -18.13
CA THR A 5 -3.04 44.08 -16.84
C THR A 5 -4.30 43.48 -16.23
N ASP A 6 -5.49 43.82 -16.75
CA ASP A 6 -6.76 43.37 -16.18
C ASP A 6 -7.49 42.40 -17.14
N PRO A 7 -7.85 41.18 -16.69
CA PRO A 7 -8.54 40.18 -17.51
C PRO A 7 -9.88 40.65 -18.11
N HIS A 8 -10.58 41.56 -17.45
CA HIS A 8 -11.84 42.13 -17.92
C HIS A 8 -11.61 43.22 -18.97
N ILE A 9 -10.57 44.04 -18.79
CA ILE A 9 -10.17 45.06 -19.78
C ILE A 9 -9.71 44.38 -21.08
N GLN A 10 -8.95 43.29 -20.99
CA GLN A 10 -8.54 42.51 -22.15
C GLN A 10 -9.74 41.91 -22.90
N LYS A 11 -10.70 41.30 -22.18
CA LYS A 11 -11.94 40.78 -22.78
C LYS A 11 -12.77 41.85 -23.48
N ALA A 12 -12.87 43.05 -22.89
CA ALA A 12 -13.59 44.17 -23.47
C ALA A 12 -12.91 44.71 -24.75
N TYR A 13 -11.58 44.79 -24.77
CA TYR A 13 -10.80 45.21 -25.95
C TYR A 13 -10.90 44.18 -27.08
N ASP A 14 -10.84 42.90 -26.75
CA ASP A 14 -10.99 41.78 -27.69
C ASP A 14 -12.41 41.76 -28.33
N GLN A 15 -13.45 42.06 -27.55
CA GLN A 15 -14.82 42.20 -28.04
C GLN A 15 -15.00 43.41 -28.99
N LEU A 16 -14.36 44.55 -28.68
CA LEU A 16 -14.35 45.73 -29.56
C LEU A 16 -13.62 45.46 -30.89
N LEU A 17 -12.51 44.72 -30.86
CA LEU A 17 -11.78 44.28 -32.06
C LEU A 17 -12.64 43.36 -32.93
N TYR A 18 -13.40 42.45 -32.31
CA TYR A 18 -14.35 41.57 -32.99
C TYR A 18 -15.50 42.35 -33.66
N MET A 19 -16.04 43.38 -32.98
CA MET A 19 -17.12 44.23 -33.50
C MET A 19 -16.68 45.26 -34.56
N SER A 20 -15.37 45.54 -34.67
CA SER A 20 -14.81 46.63 -35.50
C SER A 20 -14.81 46.37 -37.02
N GLY A 21 -15.33 45.25 -37.53
CA GLY A 21 -15.46 45.00 -38.97
C GLY A 21 -14.13 44.82 -39.74
N ASN A 22 -13.00 44.72 -39.04
CA ASN A 22 -11.68 44.51 -39.65
C ASN A 22 -11.30 43.03 -39.60
N GLU A 23 -11.40 42.36 -40.74
CA GLU A 23 -11.23 40.90 -40.90
C GLU A 23 -9.87 40.37 -40.43
N GLU A 24 -8.79 41.12 -40.65
CA GLU A 24 -7.43 40.71 -40.26
C GLU A 24 -7.28 40.59 -38.74
N LYS A 25 -7.86 41.53 -38.00
CA LYS A 25 -7.84 41.54 -36.52
C LYS A 25 -8.72 40.43 -35.94
N ARG A 26 -9.84 40.11 -36.60
CA ARG A 26 -10.70 38.96 -36.24
C ARG A 26 -9.92 37.66 -36.40
N LEU A 27 -9.27 37.45 -37.53
CA LEU A 27 -8.47 36.26 -37.80
C LEU A 27 -7.32 36.09 -36.80
N LEU A 28 -6.63 37.18 -36.45
CA LEU A 28 -5.57 37.14 -35.44
C LEU A 28 -6.11 36.75 -34.05
N TYR A 29 -7.27 37.26 -33.67
CA TYR A 29 -7.93 36.92 -32.41
C TYR A 29 -8.36 35.44 -32.38
N GLU A 30 -9.00 34.96 -33.44
CA GLU A 30 -9.41 33.57 -33.58
C GLU A 30 -8.22 32.60 -33.53
N ALA A 31 -7.14 32.92 -34.24
CA ALA A 31 -5.91 32.13 -34.21
C ALA A 31 -5.30 32.08 -32.80
N ARG A 32 -5.32 33.19 -32.06
CA ARG A 32 -4.87 33.25 -30.67
C ARG A 32 -5.75 32.42 -29.73
N GLN A 33 -7.07 32.52 -29.85
CA GLN A 33 -8.00 31.73 -29.04
C GLN A 33 -7.85 30.24 -29.33
N LYS A 34 -7.67 29.88 -30.60
CA LYS A 34 -7.37 28.50 -31.00
C LYS A 34 -6.08 27.99 -30.36
N ALA A 35 -5.00 28.75 -30.41
CA ALA A 35 -3.73 28.37 -29.78
C ALA A 35 -3.85 28.19 -28.26
N LEU A 36 -4.61 29.07 -27.58
CA LEU A 36 -4.89 28.94 -26.15
C LEU A 36 -5.73 27.69 -25.83
N ASN A 37 -6.75 27.41 -26.64
CA ASN A 37 -7.59 26.23 -26.46
C ASN A 37 -6.81 24.93 -26.73
N ASP A 38 -5.99 24.89 -27.79
CA ASP A 38 -5.14 23.75 -28.11
C ASP A 38 -4.15 23.48 -26.96
N TYR A 39 -3.49 24.53 -26.43
CA TYR A 39 -2.60 24.43 -25.28
C TYR A 39 -3.31 23.94 -24.02
N ASN A 40 -4.46 24.53 -23.68
CA ASN A 40 -5.23 24.12 -22.51
C ASN A 40 -5.68 22.67 -22.63
N THR A 41 -6.16 22.26 -23.81
CA THR A 41 -6.60 20.89 -24.08
C THR A 41 -5.45 19.91 -23.87
N GLN A 42 -4.28 20.20 -24.44
CA GLN A 42 -3.08 19.38 -24.24
C GLN A 42 -2.69 19.29 -22.76
N MET A 43 -2.71 20.42 -22.05
CA MET A 43 -2.38 20.45 -20.63
C MET A 43 -3.37 19.63 -19.79
N TYR A 44 -4.67 19.75 -20.06
CA TYR A 44 -5.70 18.96 -19.39
C TYR A 44 -5.54 17.46 -19.63
N SER A 45 -5.29 17.05 -20.88
CA SER A 45 -5.04 15.65 -21.22
C SER A 45 -3.80 15.12 -20.49
N ASN A 46 -2.68 15.84 -20.56
CA ASN A 46 -1.44 15.43 -19.89
C ASN A 46 -1.62 15.31 -18.36
N TRP A 47 -2.33 16.27 -17.75
CA TRP A 47 -2.61 16.23 -16.31
C TRP A 47 -3.49 15.05 -15.95
N HIS A 48 -4.55 14.80 -16.72
CA HIS A 48 -5.46 13.68 -16.50
C HIS A 48 -4.74 12.33 -16.66
N ASP A 49 -3.93 12.18 -17.71
CA ASP A 49 -3.17 10.97 -17.98
C ASP A 49 -2.13 10.72 -16.89
N GLY A 50 -1.38 11.76 -16.50
CA GLY A 50 -0.40 11.67 -15.42
C GLY A 50 -1.04 11.33 -14.07
N TYR A 51 -2.21 11.91 -13.77
CA TYR A 51 -2.97 11.58 -12.56
C TYR A 51 -3.45 10.12 -12.59
N SER A 52 -4.04 9.68 -13.70
CA SER A 52 -4.53 8.31 -13.86
C SER A 52 -3.41 7.28 -13.79
N GLU A 53 -2.26 7.56 -14.40
CA GLU A 53 -1.07 6.71 -14.31
C GLU A 53 -0.51 6.66 -12.88
N GLY A 54 -0.45 7.81 -12.21
CA GLY A 54 -0.02 7.90 -10.81
C GLY A 54 -0.90 7.07 -9.89
N GLU A 55 -2.23 7.18 -10.03
CA GLU A 55 -3.20 6.40 -9.24
C GLU A 55 -3.05 4.90 -9.50
N LYS A 56 -3.02 4.48 -10.77
CA LYS A 56 -2.84 3.06 -11.15
C LYS A 56 -1.52 2.50 -10.62
N ARG A 57 -0.45 3.28 -10.68
CA ARG A 57 0.87 2.89 -10.19
C ARG A 57 0.86 2.74 -8.67
N GLY A 58 0.32 3.73 -7.96
CA GLY A 58 0.20 3.71 -6.50
C GLY A 58 -0.60 2.50 -6.01
N TYR A 59 -1.73 2.19 -6.65
CA TYR A 59 -2.52 1.01 -6.33
C TYR A 59 -1.73 -0.28 -6.54
N ARG A 60 -1.11 -0.44 -7.72
CA ARG A 60 -0.34 -1.64 -8.05
C ARG A 60 0.86 -1.86 -7.13
N GLU A 61 1.58 -0.79 -6.80
CA GLU A 61 2.72 -0.87 -5.87
C GLU A 61 2.27 -1.20 -4.45
N GLY A 62 1.18 -0.57 -3.98
CA GLY A 62 0.58 -0.85 -2.67
C GLY A 62 0.07 -2.29 -2.55
N GLU A 63 -0.65 -2.79 -3.55
CA GLU A 63 -1.13 -4.17 -3.61
C GLU A 63 0.03 -5.17 -3.58
N LYS A 64 1.05 -4.96 -4.43
CA LYS A 64 2.22 -5.83 -4.50
C LYS A 64 2.99 -5.87 -3.18
N GLN A 65 3.13 -4.72 -2.52
CA GLN A 65 3.82 -4.64 -1.24
C GLN A 65 3.01 -5.33 -0.14
N GLY A 66 1.72 -5.03 -0.04
CA GLY A 66 0.82 -5.65 0.94
C GLY A 66 0.76 -7.17 0.79
N TYR A 67 0.70 -7.68 -0.45
CA TYR A 67 0.70 -9.12 -0.70
C TYR A 67 2.02 -9.77 -0.22
N LYS A 68 3.17 -9.19 -0.57
CA LYS A 68 4.47 -9.73 -0.16
C LYS A 68 4.66 -9.73 1.36
N GLU A 69 4.22 -8.66 2.02
CA GLU A 69 4.32 -8.54 3.47
C GLU A 69 3.40 -9.56 4.14
N GLY A 70 2.13 -9.64 3.70
CA GLY A 70 1.17 -10.63 4.21
C GLY A 70 1.60 -12.07 3.96
N GLU A 71 2.18 -12.39 2.81
CA GLU A 71 2.71 -13.72 2.50
C GLU A 71 3.87 -14.09 3.45
N LYS A 72 4.82 -13.17 3.65
CA LYS A 72 5.96 -13.39 4.54
C LYS A 72 5.53 -13.56 6.00
N GLU A 73 4.58 -12.75 6.47
CA GLU A 73 4.01 -12.87 7.82
C GLU A 73 3.23 -14.17 7.98
N GLY A 74 2.38 -14.51 7.01
CA GLY A 74 1.60 -15.74 7.02
C GLY A 74 2.47 -17.00 7.00
N TYR A 75 3.58 -16.99 6.26
CA TYR A 75 4.53 -18.10 6.26
C TYR A 75 5.18 -18.31 7.63
N LYS A 76 5.68 -17.23 8.24
CA LYS A 76 6.27 -17.29 9.59
C LYS A 76 5.27 -17.76 10.64
N GLU A 77 4.05 -17.22 10.62
CA GLU A 77 2.98 -17.65 11.51
C GLU A 77 2.68 -19.14 11.33
N GLY A 78 2.65 -19.62 10.09
CA GLY A 78 2.47 -21.03 9.76
C GLY A 78 3.58 -21.92 10.30
N GLU A 79 4.84 -21.50 10.18
CA GLU A 79 6.00 -22.24 10.72
C GLU A 79 5.97 -22.34 12.24
N GLU A 80 5.70 -21.23 12.94
CA GLU A 80 5.60 -21.21 14.41
C GLU A 80 4.46 -22.12 14.90
N LYS A 81 3.28 -22.03 14.28
CA LYS A 81 2.13 -22.89 14.63
C LYS A 81 2.42 -24.36 14.38
N LYS A 82 3.10 -24.68 13.27
CA LYS A 82 3.52 -26.05 12.95
C LYS A 82 4.53 -26.59 13.98
N LEU A 83 5.48 -25.77 14.42
CA LEU A 83 6.43 -26.15 15.47
C LEU A 83 5.69 -26.46 16.78
N ILE A 84 4.77 -25.59 17.21
CA ILE A 84 3.93 -25.82 18.39
C ILE A 84 3.14 -27.13 18.25
N GLU A 85 2.54 -27.39 17.09
CA GLU A 85 1.80 -28.62 16.82
C GLU A 85 2.69 -29.87 16.97
N LEU A 86 3.91 -29.83 16.43
CA LEU A 86 4.87 -30.94 16.54
C LEU A 86 5.28 -31.18 18.00
N ILE A 87 5.55 -30.12 18.75
CA ILE A 87 5.89 -30.19 20.18
C ILE A 87 4.71 -30.80 20.96
N CYS A 88 3.48 -30.33 20.75
CA CYS A 88 2.27 -30.91 21.35
C CYS A 88 2.14 -32.42 21.05
N LYS A 89 2.37 -32.84 19.80
CA LYS A 89 2.29 -34.25 19.39
C LYS A 89 3.37 -35.11 20.05
N LYS A 90 4.59 -34.60 20.18
CA LYS A 90 5.72 -35.32 20.81
C LYS A 90 5.58 -35.35 22.33
N MET A 91 5.07 -34.29 22.93
CA MET A 91 4.78 -34.25 24.37
C MET A 91 3.71 -35.27 24.76
N LYS A 92 2.66 -35.45 23.95
CA LYS A 92 1.67 -36.53 24.13
C LYS A 92 2.26 -37.95 24.07
N LYS A 93 3.47 -38.10 23.50
CA LYS A 93 4.23 -39.34 23.45
C LYS A 93 5.24 -39.48 24.61
N ASN A 94 5.16 -38.61 25.61
CA ASN A 94 6.08 -38.53 26.76
C ASN A 94 7.54 -38.22 26.39
N CYS A 95 7.79 -37.51 25.29
CA CYS A 95 9.13 -37.00 24.98
C CYS A 95 9.48 -35.79 25.87
N SER A 96 10.75 -35.68 26.28
CA SER A 96 11.26 -34.52 27.02
C SER A 96 11.51 -33.33 26.08
N ALA A 97 11.62 -32.12 26.63
CA ALA A 97 11.95 -30.93 25.83
C ALA A 97 13.31 -31.06 25.12
N GLU A 98 14.31 -31.64 25.79
CA GLU A 98 15.64 -31.89 25.22
C GLU A 98 15.59 -32.84 24.03
N GLU A 99 14.88 -33.97 24.17
CA GLU A 99 14.71 -34.94 23.08
C GLU A 99 13.96 -34.31 21.90
N ILE A 100 12.97 -33.46 22.17
CA ILE A 100 12.22 -32.78 21.12
C ILE A 100 13.10 -31.78 20.37
N ALA A 101 13.95 -31.03 21.07
CA ALA A 101 14.88 -30.09 20.44
C ALA A 101 15.88 -30.81 19.53
N ASP A 102 16.45 -31.92 20.00
CA ASP A 102 17.37 -32.72 19.21
C ASP A 102 16.66 -33.40 18.02
N LEU A 103 15.41 -33.88 18.19
CA LEU A 103 14.62 -34.51 17.13
C LEU A 103 14.11 -33.55 16.06
N LEU A 104 13.85 -32.30 16.42
CA LEU A 104 13.37 -31.26 15.50
C LEU A 104 14.52 -30.42 14.94
N GLU A 105 15.75 -30.64 15.41
CA GLU A 105 16.93 -29.82 15.09
C GLU A 105 16.67 -28.32 15.36
N GLU A 106 15.93 -28.04 16.43
CA GLU A 106 15.52 -26.70 16.84
C GLU A 106 16.31 -26.23 18.07
N ASP A 107 16.31 -24.92 18.29
CA ASP A 107 16.98 -24.32 19.43
C ASP A 107 16.36 -24.78 20.77
N LYS A 108 17.21 -25.25 21.69
CA LYS A 108 16.78 -25.81 22.98
C LYS A 108 15.99 -24.81 23.82
N GLU A 109 16.41 -23.54 23.86
CA GLU A 109 15.73 -22.51 24.63
C GLU A 109 14.34 -22.21 24.06
N LYS A 110 14.22 -22.16 22.72
CA LYS A 110 12.93 -21.98 22.04
C LYS A 110 11.97 -23.14 22.30
N VAL A 111 12.47 -24.38 22.19
CA VAL A 111 11.65 -25.58 22.41
C VAL A 111 11.19 -25.66 23.86
N GLU A 112 12.06 -25.37 24.83
CA GLU A 112 11.69 -25.33 26.25
C GLU A 112 10.63 -24.26 26.54
N ALA A 113 10.78 -23.06 25.97
CA ALA A 113 9.79 -22.00 26.13
C ALA A 113 8.41 -22.44 25.62
N ILE A 114 8.36 -23.05 24.43
CA ILE A 114 7.11 -23.58 23.87
C ILE A 114 6.59 -24.73 24.73
N TYR A 115 7.43 -25.69 25.10
CA TYR A 115 7.06 -26.86 25.90
C TYR A 115 6.40 -26.47 27.22
N ASN A 116 6.99 -25.52 27.95
CA ASN A 116 6.44 -25.00 29.20
C ASN A 116 5.08 -24.33 28.98
N THR A 117 4.93 -23.55 27.92
CA THR A 117 3.61 -22.97 27.61
C THR A 117 2.59 -24.03 27.21
N VAL A 118 2.98 -25.08 26.50
CA VAL A 118 2.10 -26.19 26.09
C VAL A 118 1.58 -26.95 27.32
N LEU A 119 2.43 -27.17 28.33
CA LEU A 119 2.04 -27.80 29.61
C LEU A 119 0.90 -27.04 30.30
N ASP A 120 0.93 -25.70 30.29
CA ASP A 120 -0.11 -24.86 30.89
C ASP A 120 -1.50 -25.02 30.22
N PHE A 121 -1.55 -25.48 28.96
CA PHE A 121 -2.79 -25.65 28.19
C PHE A 121 -3.22 -27.12 28.02
N ALA A 122 -2.61 -28.05 28.77
CA ALA A 122 -3.08 -29.42 28.84
C ALA A 122 -4.50 -29.49 29.48
N PRO A 123 -5.43 -30.34 28.99
CA PRO A 123 -5.30 -31.32 27.91
C PRO A 123 -5.84 -30.84 26.53
N ASP A 124 -6.40 -29.64 26.42
CA ASP A 124 -7.04 -29.13 25.19
C ASP A 124 -6.01 -28.77 24.10
N TYR A 125 -4.77 -28.41 24.49
CA TYR A 125 -3.63 -28.15 23.58
C TYR A 125 -3.95 -27.21 22.40
N ASN A 126 -4.74 -26.17 22.66
CA ASN A 126 -5.18 -25.23 21.63
C ASN A 126 -4.00 -24.41 21.08
N ILE A 127 -3.58 -24.72 19.85
CA ILE A 127 -2.41 -24.13 19.18
C ILE A 127 -2.53 -22.60 19.06
N GLU A 128 -3.72 -22.07 18.76
CA GLU A 128 -3.91 -20.62 18.63
C GLU A 128 -3.77 -19.88 19.97
N LYS A 129 -4.25 -20.48 21.07
CA LYS A 129 -4.09 -19.88 22.41
C LYS A 129 -2.62 -19.91 22.85
N ILE A 130 -1.91 -21.01 22.58
CA ILE A 130 -0.49 -21.17 22.89
C ILE A 130 0.33 -20.16 22.06
N TRP A 131 0.11 -20.10 20.75
CA TRP A 131 0.77 -19.17 19.85
C TRP A 131 0.57 -17.70 20.28
N ARG A 132 -0.65 -17.32 20.66
CA ARG A 132 -0.92 -15.97 21.21
C ARG A 132 -0.19 -15.71 22.53
N LYS A 133 -0.11 -16.69 23.44
CA LYS A 133 0.61 -16.54 24.71
C LYS A 133 2.11 -16.34 24.49
N LEU A 134 2.67 -16.99 23.46
CA LEU A 134 4.06 -16.85 23.02
C LEU A 134 4.35 -15.51 22.31
N GLY A 135 3.34 -14.66 22.11
CA GLY A 135 3.49 -13.34 21.49
C GLY A 135 3.02 -13.26 20.04
N GLY A 136 2.48 -14.36 19.50
CA GLY A 136 1.87 -14.40 18.17
C GLY A 136 0.73 -13.39 18.01
N GLY A 137 0.84 -12.54 16.99
CA GLY A 137 -0.18 -11.54 16.67
C GLY A 137 -0.03 -10.18 17.35
N LYS A 138 1.07 -9.91 18.08
CA LYS A 138 1.42 -8.53 18.48
C LYS A 138 1.83 -7.75 17.23
N LYS A 139 0.85 -7.12 16.57
CA LYS A 139 1.12 -6.08 15.58
C LYS A 139 1.96 -5.01 16.27
N THR A 140 3.22 -4.86 15.88
CA THR A 140 3.92 -3.59 16.07
C THR A 140 3.12 -2.56 15.28
N ALA A 141 2.24 -1.84 15.97
CA ALA A 141 1.62 -0.65 15.43
C ALA A 141 2.76 0.34 15.19
N ALA A 142 3.28 0.35 13.97
CA ALA A 142 4.14 1.41 13.50
C ALA A 142 3.24 2.65 13.39
N VAL A 143 3.45 3.56 14.34
CA VAL A 143 2.91 4.93 14.38
C VAL A 143 3.50 5.75 13.24
#